data_AF-A0A9X1Z7R3-F1
#
_entry.id   AF-A0A9X1Z7R3-F1
#
_cell.length_a   1.000
_cell.length_b   1.000
_cell.length_c   1.000
_cell.angle_alpha   90.00
_cell.angle_beta   90.00
_cell.angle_gamma   90.00
#
_symmetry.space_group_name_H-M   'P 1'
#
loop_
_entity.id
_entity.type
_entity.pdbx_description
1 polymer ?
#
loop_
_entity_poly.entity_id
_entity_poly.type
_entity_poly.pdbx_seq_one_letter_code
_entity_poly.pdbx_strand_id
1 'polypeptide(L)'
;MNLFNVCLGAVLMLMSVSVSVVASELPTRDISEIISKEEFLSYENVADFIEHSPKVTVFVAPEADDIANYGTDVMKTLTGSDCDRDGKMDSNPECNAVFYKLWVKYQL
;
A
#
# COMPACT_ATOMS: atom_id res chain seq x y z
N MET A 1 -4.65 -50.65 27.50
CA MET A 1 -4.53 -49.27 26.98
C MET A 1 -5.78 -49.03 26.15
N ASN A 2 -6.72 -48.25 26.68
CA ASN A 2 -8.13 -48.33 26.30
C ASN A 2 -8.40 -47.69 24.94
N LEU A 3 -9.22 -48.34 24.11
CA LEU A 3 -9.66 -47.87 22.78
C LEU A 3 -10.20 -46.42 22.83
N PHE A 4 -10.76 -46.03 23.97
CA PHE A 4 -11.25 -44.67 24.25
C PHE A 4 -10.15 -43.60 24.22
N ASN A 5 -8.94 -43.89 24.71
CA ASN A 5 -7.81 -42.96 24.68
C ASN A 5 -7.22 -42.79 23.27
N VAL A 6 -7.34 -43.83 22.43
CA VAL A 6 -6.89 -43.78 21.03
C VAL A 6 -7.80 -42.87 20.20
N CYS A 7 -9.12 -42.97 20.39
CA CYS A 7 -10.08 -42.10 19.70
C CYS A 7 -9.97 -40.64 20.15
N LEU A 8 -9.75 -40.38 21.45
CA LEU A 8 -9.61 -39.02 21.97
C LEU A 8 -8.32 -38.35 21.46
N GLY A 9 -7.22 -39.10 21.37
CA GLY A 9 -5.96 -38.62 20.79
C GLY A 9 -6.07 -38.28 19.30
N ALA A 10 -6.82 -39.08 18.53
CA ALA A 10 -7.04 -38.85 17.10
C ALA A 10 -7.85 -37.56 16.83
N VAL A 11 -8.87 -37.27 17.66
CA VAL A 11 -9.70 -36.06 17.52
C VAL A 11 -8.90 -34.78 17.86
N LEU A 12 -8.01 -34.84 18.85
CA LEU A 12 -7.11 -33.73 19.21
C LEU A 12 -6.07 -33.44 18.11
N MET A 13 -5.60 -34.47 17.40
CA MET A 13 -4.63 -34.30 16.31
C MET A 13 -5.24 -33.59 15.09
N LEU A 14 -6.53 -33.82 14.80
CA LEU A 14 -7.26 -33.22 13.67
C LEU A 14 -7.51 -31.71 13.81
N MET A 15 -7.46 -31.15 15.03
CA MET A 15 -7.69 -29.71 15.28
C MET A 15 -6.43 -28.84 15.13
N SER A 16 -5.29 -29.41 14.74
CA SER A 16 -4.00 -28.69 14.66
C SER A 16 -3.57 -28.27 13.26
N VAL A 17 -4.48 -28.36 12.27
CA VAL A 17 -4.22 -27.89 10.91
C VAL A 17 -4.18 -26.36 10.92
N SER A 18 -2.98 -25.82 11.06
CA SER A 18 -2.71 -24.39 10.98
C SER A 18 -2.79 -23.97 9.51
N VAL A 19 -3.86 -23.25 9.12
CA VAL A 19 -3.94 -22.68 7.77
C VAL A 19 -2.94 -21.55 7.68
N SER A 20 -1.84 -21.77 6.97
CA SER A 20 -0.87 -20.71 6.67
C SER A 20 -1.43 -19.88 5.51
N VAL A 21 -1.87 -18.66 5.80
CA VAL A 21 -2.27 -17.70 4.76
C VAL A 21 -1.01 -16.99 4.29
N VAL A 22 -0.65 -17.18 3.02
CA VAL A 22 0.45 -16.45 2.37
C VAL A 22 -0.19 -15.31 1.59
N ALA A 23 0.11 -14.07 1.98
CA ALA A 23 -0.20 -12.90 1.16
C ALA A 23 0.81 -12.84 0.01
N SER A 24 0.33 -12.97 -1.22
CA SER A 24 1.14 -12.75 -2.41
C SER A 24 1.10 -11.26 -2.77
N GLU A 25 2.25 -10.67 -3.09
CA GLU A 25 2.27 -9.34 -3.70
C GLU A 25 1.52 -9.40 -5.04
N LEU A 26 0.56 -8.49 -5.23
CA LEU A 26 -0.09 -8.31 -6.53
C LEU A 26 0.99 -7.80 -7.51
N PRO A 27 1.03 -8.31 -8.75
CA PRO A 27 1.90 -7.73 -9.78
C PRO A 27 1.57 -6.24 -9.91
N THR A 28 2.60 -5.39 -10.03
CA THR A 28 2.44 -3.95 -10.27
C THR A 28 1.53 -3.76 -11.47
N ARG A 29 0.29 -3.35 -11.20
CA ARG A 29 -0.72 -3.18 -12.22
C ARG A 29 -0.39 -1.90 -12.97
N ASP A 30 -0.55 -1.90 -14.28
CA ASP A 30 -0.42 -0.66 -15.03
C ASP A 30 -1.50 0.31 -14.53
N ILE A 31 -1.12 1.52 -14.12
CA ILE A 31 -2.04 2.57 -13.65
C ILE A 31 -3.26 2.74 -14.57
N SER A 32 -3.09 2.56 -15.87
CA SER A 32 -4.17 2.66 -16.87
C SER A 32 -5.18 1.51 -16.86
N GLU A 33 -4.95 0.46 -16.09
CA GLU A 33 -5.93 -0.58 -15.75
C GLU A 33 -6.69 -0.27 -14.46
N ILE A 34 -6.22 0.71 -13.68
CA ILE A 34 -6.82 1.13 -12.42
C ILE A 34 -7.66 2.39 -12.64
N ILE A 35 -7.09 3.38 -13.34
CA ILE A 35 -7.76 4.65 -13.65
C ILE A 35 -8.42 4.58 -15.01
N SER A 36 -9.69 4.97 -15.09
CA SER A 36 -10.37 5.05 -16.38
C SER A 36 -9.92 6.27 -17.17
N LYS A 37 -10.16 6.26 -18.49
CA LYS A 37 -9.91 7.43 -19.33
C LYS A 37 -10.75 8.61 -18.87
N GLU A 38 -12.00 8.38 -18.50
CA GLU A 38 -12.95 9.40 -18.08
C GLU A 38 -12.52 10.04 -16.75
N GLU A 39 -12.06 9.24 -15.80
CA GLU A 39 -11.49 9.73 -14.54
C GLU A 39 -10.24 10.56 -14.79
N PHE A 40 -9.29 10.06 -15.60
CA PHE A 40 -8.08 10.82 -15.90
C PHE A 40 -8.38 12.16 -16.59
N LEU A 41 -9.30 12.17 -17.56
CA LEU A 41 -9.70 13.39 -18.27
C LEU A 41 -10.50 14.37 -17.41
N SER A 42 -10.96 13.96 -16.21
CA SER A 42 -11.61 14.86 -15.27
C SER A 42 -10.62 15.77 -14.53
N TYR A 43 -9.33 15.41 -14.50
CA TYR A 43 -8.30 16.25 -13.88
C TYR A 43 -7.89 17.39 -14.80
N GLU A 44 -7.80 18.60 -14.24
CA GLU A 44 -7.44 19.78 -15.01
C GLU A 44 -5.95 19.80 -15.40
N ASN A 45 -5.10 19.32 -14.51
CA ASN A 45 -3.65 19.36 -14.65
C ASN A 45 -2.98 18.37 -13.65
N VAL A 46 -1.65 18.30 -13.70
CA VAL A 46 -0.88 17.39 -12.85
C VAL A 46 -1.01 17.69 -11.36
N ALA A 47 -1.16 18.96 -10.95
CA ALA A 47 -1.33 19.30 -9.54
C ALA A 47 -2.69 18.81 -9.02
N ASP A 48 -3.73 18.95 -9.84
CA ASP A 48 -5.07 18.44 -9.55
C ASP A 48 -5.12 16.90 -9.45
N PHE A 49 -4.42 16.22 -10.36
CA PHE A 49 -4.22 14.76 -10.29
C PHE A 49 -3.51 14.33 -9.00
N ILE A 50 -2.43 15.01 -8.62
CA ILE A 50 -1.68 14.70 -7.39
C ILE A 50 -2.53 14.94 -6.15
N GLU A 51 -3.31 16.02 -6.14
CA GLU A 51 -4.18 16.38 -5.02
C GLU A 51 -5.24 15.30 -4.77
N HIS A 52 -5.88 14.82 -5.83
CA HIS A 52 -6.93 13.80 -5.77
C HIS A 52 -6.42 12.36 -5.74
N SER A 53 -5.10 12.14 -5.86
CA SER A 53 -4.51 10.81 -5.69
C SER A 53 -4.64 10.33 -4.24
N PRO A 54 -4.82 9.02 -4.00
CA PRO A 54 -4.83 8.43 -2.67
C PRO A 54 -3.63 8.88 -1.85
N LYS A 55 -3.88 9.10 -0.57
CA LYS A 55 -2.83 9.49 0.37
C LYS A 55 -2.38 8.27 1.14
N VAL A 56 -1.07 8.10 1.24
CA VAL A 56 -0.43 7.06 2.04
C VAL A 56 0.40 7.71 3.11
N THR A 57 0.52 7.03 4.25
CA THR A 57 1.31 7.52 5.39
C THR A 57 2.42 6.53 5.68
N VAL A 58 3.66 7.02 5.73
CA VAL A 58 4.85 6.23 6.01
C VAL A 58 5.50 6.67 7.31
N PHE A 59 6.08 5.73 8.04
CA PHE A 59 6.93 6.04 9.19
C PHE A 59 8.30 6.45 8.68
N VAL A 60 8.82 7.56 9.21
CA VAL A 60 10.17 8.01 8.93
C VAL A 60 10.97 8.14 10.23
N ALA A 61 12.28 8.04 10.12
CA ALA A 61 13.15 8.28 11.24
C ALA A 61 12.98 9.74 11.73
N PRO A 62 12.73 9.96 13.03
CA PRO A 62 12.77 11.30 13.60
C PRO A 62 14.16 11.92 13.49
N GLU A 63 14.22 13.24 13.32
CA GLU A 63 15.48 13.97 13.30
C GLU A 63 16.00 14.24 14.72
N ALA A 64 17.26 14.67 14.85
CA ALA A 64 17.86 14.95 16.14
C ALA A 64 17.09 16.01 16.94
N ASP A 65 16.60 17.04 16.24
CA ASP A 65 15.78 18.09 16.85
C ASP A 65 14.41 17.56 17.29
N ASP A 66 13.80 16.63 16.55
CA ASP A 66 12.55 15.97 16.95
C ASP A 66 12.77 15.20 18.26
N ILE A 67 13.87 14.44 18.36
CA ILE A 67 14.22 13.68 19.56
C ILE A 67 14.52 14.60 20.75
N ALA A 68 15.23 15.71 20.51
CA ALA A 68 15.58 16.68 21.55
C ALA A 68 14.34 17.35 22.15
N ASN A 69 13.32 17.62 21.32
CA ASN A 69 12.09 18.30 21.74
C ASN A 69 11.03 17.35 22.32
N TYR A 70 10.96 16.11 21.82
CA TYR A 70 9.85 15.18 22.10
C TYR A 70 10.28 13.87 22.78
N GLY A 71 11.58 13.63 22.95
CA GLY A 71 12.13 12.43 23.60
C GLY A 71 12.47 11.30 22.62
N THR A 72 13.10 10.24 23.13
CA THR A 72 13.59 9.11 22.31
C THR A 72 12.49 8.24 21.71
N ASP A 73 11.29 8.28 22.31
CA ASP A 73 10.14 7.48 21.87
C ASP A 73 9.29 8.22 20.82
N VAL A 74 9.77 9.37 20.33
CA VAL A 74 9.08 10.14 19.28
C VAL A 74 8.96 9.31 18.00
N MET A 75 7.78 9.33 17.39
CA MET A 75 7.53 8.73 16.09
C MET A 75 7.16 9.83 15.09
N LYS A 76 7.77 9.81 13.91
CA LYS A 76 7.49 10.76 12.83
C LYS A 76 6.84 10.02 11.67
N THR A 77 5.78 10.61 11.13
CA THR A 77 5.12 10.10 9.93
C THR A 77 5.12 11.17 8.86
N LEU A 78 5.18 10.72 7.60
CA LEU A 78 4.95 11.57 6.44
C LEU A 78 3.73 11.05 5.70
N THR A 79 2.88 11.96 5.27
CA THR A 79 1.76 11.65 4.38
C THR A 79 2.03 12.27 3.03
N GLY A 80 1.89 11.48 1.97
CA GLY A 80 2.09 11.92 0.60
C GLY A 80 1.15 11.18 -0.35
N SER A 81 1.25 11.51 -1.64
CA SER A 81 0.42 10.91 -2.67
C SER A 81 0.99 9.57 -3.14
N ASP A 82 0.09 8.65 -3.44
CA ASP A 82 0.32 7.39 -4.15
C ASP A 82 -0.32 7.54 -5.54
N CYS A 83 0.46 8.06 -6.48
CA CYS A 83 0.02 8.47 -7.80
C CYS A 83 -0.12 7.27 -8.75
N ASP A 84 0.72 6.25 -8.60
CA ASP A 84 0.65 5.01 -9.40
C ASP A 84 -0.23 3.90 -8.78
N ARG A 85 -0.77 4.15 -7.58
CA ARG A 85 -1.70 3.28 -6.85
C ARG A 85 -1.05 1.96 -6.42
N ASP A 86 0.25 1.96 -6.15
CA ASP A 86 1.01 0.80 -5.66
C ASP A 86 1.08 0.69 -4.13
N GLY A 87 0.51 1.67 -3.41
CA GLY A 87 0.50 1.73 -1.95
C GLY A 87 1.74 2.38 -1.33
N LYS A 88 2.67 2.92 -2.13
CA LYS A 88 3.86 3.63 -1.67
C LYS A 88 3.72 5.14 -1.88
N MET A 89 4.49 5.88 -1.09
CA MET A 89 4.51 7.33 -1.18
C MET A 89 5.42 7.73 -2.33
N ASP A 90 4.83 8.36 -3.35
CA ASP A 90 5.55 8.84 -4.52
C ASP A 90 6.16 10.21 -4.30
N SER A 91 7.31 10.43 -4.92
CA SER A 91 7.90 11.75 -5.09
C SER A 91 7.18 12.55 -6.16
N ASN A 92 7.36 13.88 -6.14
CA ASN A 92 6.78 14.76 -7.15
C ASN A 92 7.21 14.36 -8.59
N PRO A 93 8.49 14.04 -8.88
CA PRO A 93 8.89 13.52 -10.19
C PRO A 93 8.19 12.23 -10.62
N GLU A 94 7.97 11.29 -9.70
CA GLU A 94 7.26 10.02 -9.97
C GLU A 94 5.80 10.30 -10.36
N CYS A 95 5.09 11.11 -9.57
CA CYS A 95 3.73 11.53 -9.89
C CYS A 95 3.63 12.22 -11.26
N ASN A 96 4.57 13.11 -11.60
CA ASN A 96 4.60 13.77 -12.91
C ASN A 96 4.78 12.76 -14.05
N ALA A 97 5.62 11.75 -13.86
CA ALA A 97 5.85 10.71 -14.84
C ALA A 97 4.58 9.85 -15.06
N VAL A 98 3.85 9.52 -13.99
CA VAL A 98 2.57 8.81 -14.05
C VAL A 98 1.54 9.61 -14.84
N PHE A 99 1.36 10.89 -14.49
CA PHE A 99 0.43 11.78 -15.18
C PHE A 99 0.75 11.86 -16.68
N TYR A 100 2.02 12.05 -17.03
CA TYR A 100 2.46 12.11 -18.42
C TYR A 100 2.21 10.79 -19.17
N LYS A 101 2.44 9.64 -18.53
CA LYS A 101 2.16 8.32 -19.11
C LYS A 101 0.67 8.17 -19.47
N LEU A 102 -0.23 8.58 -18.58
CA LEU A 102 -1.68 8.56 -18.82
C LEU A 102 -2.09 9.57 -19.89
N TRP A 103 -1.49 10.76 -19.90
CA TRP A 103 -1.74 11.79 -20.90
C TRP A 103 -1.41 11.29 -22.31
N VAL A 104 -0.23 10.70 -22.50
CA VAL A 104 0.19 10.09 -23.77
C VAL A 104 -0.76 8.97 -24.20
N LYS A 105 -1.31 8.20 -23.26
CA LYS A 105 -2.22 7.09 -23.57
C LYS A 105 -3.63 7.55 -23.98
N TYR A 106 -4.13 8.65 -23.40
CA TYR A 106 -5.53 9.02 -23.53
C TYR A 106 -5.81 10.28 -24.37
N GLN A 107 -4.81 11.14 -24.58
CA GLN A 107 -4.95 12.39 -25.33
C GLN A 107 -4.13 12.48 -26.62
N LEU A 108 -3.19 11.56 -26.86
CA LEU A 108 -2.61 11.32 -28.19
C LEU A 108 -3.36 10.18 -28.90
#